data_AF-A0A1F9NM42-F1
#
_entry.id   AF-A0A1F9NM42-F1
#
_cell.length_a   1.000
_cell.length_b   1.000
_cell.length_c   1.000
_cell.angle_alpha   90.00
_cell.angle_beta   90.00
_cell.angle_gamma   90.00
#
_symmetry.space_group_name_H-M   'P 1'
#
loop_
_entity.id
_entity.type
_entity.pdbx_description
1 polymer ?
#
loop_
_entity_poly.entity_id
_entity_poly.type
_entity_poly.pdbx_seq_one_letter_code
_entity_poly.pdbx_strand_id
1 'polypeptide(L)'
;METMAASKNDTTVYGREAVGIEVTPKAALTIREYLGGRNTLPIRIFLKTGGCGTQSLDIVPEAQKKSDAVFERNGFTYVIEPRLLRQYAPITIDSDGFSFRLSGKGISPPTGCGTCAFRCGSRGASRCTGVCITCETPCPTGLKILLRRKQRRAAVEI
;
A
#
# COMPACT_ATOMS: atom_id res chain seq x y z
N MET A 1 -0.17 46.56 -19.45
CA MET A 1 -0.67 46.26 -18.09
C MET A 1 -1.70 45.16 -18.28
N GLU A 2 -1.54 43.92 -17.85
CA GLU A 2 -0.69 43.31 -16.83
C GLU A 2 -0.12 41.97 -17.31
N THR A 3 0.89 41.53 -16.59
CA THR A 3 1.87 40.49 -16.88
C THR A 3 1.35 39.06 -16.69
N MET A 4 1.85 38.16 -17.54
CA MET A 4 1.97 36.74 -17.23
C MET A 4 2.77 36.51 -15.94
N ALA A 5 2.44 35.43 -15.23
CA ALA A 5 3.36 34.41 -14.70
C ALA A 5 3.26 34.11 -13.19
N ALA A 6 3.22 32.80 -12.95
CA ALA A 6 3.89 32.09 -11.87
C ALA A 6 3.35 32.27 -10.44
N SER A 7 2.36 31.45 -10.07
CA SER A 7 2.24 31.02 -8.69
C SER A 7 3.26 29.89 -8.44
N LYS A 8 4.36 30.28 -7.81
CA LYS A 8 5.40 29.39 -7.29
C LYS A 8 5.04 28.96 -5.87
N ASN A 9 5.29 27.68 -5.61
CA ASN A 9 5.73 27.08 -4.34
C ASN A 9 4.74 27.03 -3.15
N ASP A 10 4.27 25.81 -2.86
CA ASP A 10 4.32 25.31 -1.48
C ASP A 10 4.90 23.88 -1.49
N THR A 11 6.19 23.82 -1.80
CA THR A 11 7.00 22.63 -1.56
C THR A 11 7.42 22.70 -0.09
N THR A 12 6.67 22.08 0.81
CA THR A 12 7.16 21.91 2.18
C THR A 12 8.30 20.90 2.15
N VAL A 13 9.53 21.44 2.19
CA VAL A 13 10.80 20.70 2.13
C VAL A 13 11.03 19.96 3.45
N TYR A 14 10.73 18.66 3.50
CA TYR A 14 11.45 17.74 4.38
C TYR A 14 12.73 17.31 3.65
N GLY A 15 13.83 17.98 4.00
CA GLY A 15 15.12 17.79 3.36
C GLY A 15 15.70 16.39 3.54
N ARG A 16 16.01 15.77 2.41
CA ARG A 16 16.99 14.69 2.15
C ARG A 16 16.62 13.31 2.71
N GLU A 17 16.28 12.43 1.75
CA GLU A 17 16.03 10.98 1.82
C GLU A 17 14.62 10.53 2.23
N ALA A 18 13.72 10.49 1.23
CA ALA A 18 12.50 9.65 1.12
C ALA A 18 11.65 9.36 2.39
N VAL A 19 11.47 10.31 3.31
CA VAL A 19 10.38 10.24 4.29
C VAL A 19 9.10 10.71 3.59
N GLY A 20 8.52 9.83 2.76
CA GLY A 20 7.47 10.22 1.83
C GLY A 20 6.39 9.18 1.60
N ILE A 21 5.31 9.66 1.00
CA ILE A 21 4.26 8.83 0.39
C ILE A 21 4.56 8.75 -1.11
N GLU A 22 4.63 7.52 -1.60
CA GLU A 22 4.73 7.18 -3.01
C GLU A 22 3.40 6.59 -3.49
N VAL A 23 2.98 6.95 -4.70
CA VAL A 23 1.72 6.49 -5.29
C VAL A 23 2.00 5.94 -6.67
N THR A 24 1.61 4.69 -6.92
CA THR A 24 1.79 4.10 -8.25
C THR A 24 0.78 4.68 -9.25
N PRO A 25 1.09 4.70 -10.56
CA PRO A 25 0.14 5.14 -11.58
C PRO A 25 -1.20 4.36 -11.55
N LYS A 26 -1.14 3.07 -11.19
CA LYS A 26 -2.33 2.21 -11.04
C LYS A 26 -3.20 2.67 -9.87
N ALA A 27 -2.59 2.95 -8.72
CA ALA A 27 -3.32 3.49 -7.58
C ALA A 27 -3.99 4.82 -7.90
N ALA A 28 -3.29 5.73 -8.58
CA ALA A 28 -3.86 7.01 -9.00
C ALA A 28 -5.06 6.86 -9.97
N LEU A 29 -5.04 5.85 -10.84
CA LEU A 29 -6.19 5.52 -11.69
C LEU A 29 -7.38 5.01 -10.85
N THR A 30 -7.15 4.03 -9.97
CA THR A 30 -8.19 3.47 -9.10
C THR A 30 -8.79 4.53 -8.18
N ILE A 31 -8.01 5.49 -7.69
CA ILE A 31 -8.51 6.62 -6.89
C ILE A 31 -9.42 7.52 -7.73
N ARG A 32 -9.03 7.87 -8.97
CA ARG A 32 -9.88 8.64 -9.89
C ARG A 32 -11.23 7.96 -10.13
N GLU A 33 -11.19 6.66 -10.37
CA GLU A 33 -12.38 5.84 -10.58
C GLU A 33 -13.26 5.78 -9.32
N TYR A 34 -12.64 5.53 -8.16
CA TYR A 34 -13.33 5.44 -6.87
C TYR A 34 -14.03 6.74 -6.47
N LEU A 35 -13.38 7.89 -6.72
CA LEU A 35 -13.94 9.20 -6.40
C LEU A 35 -14.96 9.67 -7.46
N GLY A 36 -15.07 8.99 -8.61
CA GLY A 36 -16.07 9.26 -9.63
C GLY A 36 -16.10 10.71 -10.11
N GLY A 37 -14.95 11.39 -10.10
CA GLY A 37 -14.82 12.81 -10.47
C GLY A 37 -15.42 13.80 -9.46
N ARG A 38 -15.82 13.37 -8.26
CA ARG A 38 -16.34 14.26 -7.22
C ARG A 38 -15.19 14.91 -6.45
N ASN A 39 -15.31 16.22 -6.18
CA ASN A 39 -14.37 16.93 -5.32
C ASN A 39 -14.56 16.41 -3.90
N THR A 40 -13.69 15.51 -3.51
CA THR A 40 -13.89 14.66 -2.35
C THR A 40 -12.67 14.81 -1.47
N LEU A 41 -12.98 14.85 -0.18
CA LEU A 41 -12.09 15.13 0.94
C LEU A 41 -10.68 14.53 0.77
N PRO A 42 -9.66 15.12 1.41
CA PRO A 42 -8.32 14.56 1.43
C PRO A 42 -8.31 13.06 1.75
N ILE A 43 -7.40 12.31 1.14
CA ILE A 43 -7.29 10.87 1.33
C ILE A 43 -6.45 10.62 2.57
N ARG A 44 -7.09 10.23 3.68
CA ARG A 44 -6.39 9.88 4.91
C ARG A 44 -5.83 8.46 4.84
N ILE A 45 -4.54 8.34 5.15
CA ILE A 45 -3.88 7.05 5.42
C ILE A 45 -3.95 6.78 6.93
N PHE A 46 -4.41 5.60 7.31
CA PHE A 46 -4.51 5.20 8.71
C PHE A 46 -4.09 3.74 8.93
N LEU A 47 -3.77 3.42 10.18
CA LEU A 47 -3.46 2.06 10.60
C LEU A 47 -4.75 1.33 10.97
N LYS A 48 -5.09 0.33 10.17
CA LYS A 48 -6.19 -0.59 10.44
C LYS A 48 -5.66 -1.79 11.19
N THR A 49 -6.20 -2.02 12.38
CA THR A 49 -5.93 -3.25 13.14
C THR A 49 -7.08 -4.22 12.89
N GLY A 50 -6.78 -5.32 12.19
CA GLY A 50 -7.70 -6.44 11.97
C GLY A 50 -7.53 -7.54 13.03
N GLY A 51 -8.52 -8.42 13.09
CA GLY A 51 -8.70 -9.57 14.00
C GLY A 51 -7.50 -9.98 14.86
N CYS A 52 -6.81 -11.05 14.49
CA CYS A 52 -5.75 -11.71 15.28
C CYS A 52 -4.46 -10.87 15.47
N GLY A 53 -4.56 -9.59 15.76
CA GLY A 53 -3.44 -8.66 15.94
C GLY A 53 -2.76 -8.25 14.63
N THR A 54 -3.45 -8.38 13.49
CA THR A 54 -2.89 -7.97 12.20
C THR A 54 -3.02 -6.49 12.01
N GLN A 55 -1.92 -5.82 11.71
CA GLN A 55 -1.92 -4.41 11.35
C GLN A 55 -1.74 -4.30 9.83
N SER A 56 -2.54 -3.44 9.20
CA SER A 56 -2.44 -3.08 7.79
C SER A 56 -2.69 -1.57 7.63
N LEU A 57 -2.09 -0.95 6.63
CA LEU A 57 -2.44 0.42 6.26
C LEU A 57 -3.64 0.41 5.31
N ASP A 58 -4.53 1.38 5.45
CA ASP A 58 -5.72 1.54 4.62
C ASP A 58 -5.97 3.04 4.35
N ILE A 59 -6.83 3.35 3.37
CA ILE A 59 -7.16 4.73 2.98
C ILE A 59 -8.65 5.03 3.05
N VAL A 60 -8.98 6.28 3.37
CA VAL A 60 -10.37 6.76 3.41
C VAL A 60 -10.45 8.24 3.00
N PRO A 61 -11.47 8.67 2.23
CA PRO A 61 -11.72 10.09 2.01
C PRO A 61 -12.24 10.73 3.30
N GLU A 62 -11.44 11.59 3.93
CA GLU A 62 -11.77 12.21 5.22
C GLU A 62 -11.18 13.62 5.32
N ALA A 63 -11.85 14.52 6.05
CA ALA A 63 -11.32 15.86 6.28
C ALA A 63 -9.95 15.81 7.00
N GLN A 64 -9.03 16.66 6.52
CA GLN A 64 -7.73 16.89 7.15
C GLN A 64 -7.90 17.38 8.60
N LYS A 65 -7.10 16.85 9.52
CA LYS A 65 -6.95 17.41 10.88
C LYS A 65 -5.77 18.37 10.92
N LYS A 66 -5.81 19.35 11.82
CA LYS A 66 -4.75 20.37 11.99
C LYS A 66 -3.35 19.78 12.26
N SER A 67 -3.29 18.58 12.82
CA SER A 67 -2.05 17.89 13.18
C SER A 67 -1.55 16.91 12.11
N ASP A 68 -2.26 16.74 11.00
CA ASP A 68 -1.89 15.77 9.97
C ASP A 68 -0.77 16.33 9.08
N ALA A 69 0.15 15.46 8.67
CA ALA A 69 1.08 15.74 7.59
C ALA A 69 0.36 15.63 6.25
N VAL A 70 0.63 16.57 5.33
CA VAL A 70 -0.05 16.69 4.03
C VAL A 70 0.93 16.38 2.91
N PHE A 71 0.46 15.64 1.91
CA PHE A 71 1.23 15.29 0.72
C PHE A 71 0.37 15.39 -0.53
N GLU A 72 0.83 16.13 -1.53
CA GLU A 72 0.17 16.16 -2.84
C GLU A 72 0.85 15.20 -3.81
N ARG A 73 0.10 14.23 -4.34
CA ARG A 73 0.59 13.22 -5.29
C ARG A 73 -0.46 12.95 -6.35
N ASN A 74 -0.05 12.98 -7.61
CA ASN A 74 -0.91 12.63 -8.76
C ASN A 74 -2.23 13.43 -8.83
N GLY A 75 -2.24 14.68 -8.36
CA GLY A 75 -3.43 15.53 -8.33
C GLY A 75 -4.39 15.26 -7.16
N PHE A 76 -3.97 14.46 -6.17
CA PHE A 76 -4.72 14.17 -4.95
C PHE A 76 -3.96 14.62 -3.71
N THR A 77 -4.72 15.07 -2.70
CA THR A 77 -4.20 15.41 -1.38
C THR A 77 -4.29 14.20 -0.47
N TYR A 78 -3.16 13.76 0.09
CA TYR A 78 -3.07 12.71 1.10
C TYR A 78 -2.73 13.30 2.45
N VAL A 79 -3.36 12.76 3.49
CA VAL A 79 -3.11 13.18 4.88
C VAL A 79 -2.78 11.97 5.75
N ILE A 80 -1.83 12.13 6.66
CA ILE A 80 -1.41 11.05 7.56
C ILE A 80 -0.97 11.62 8.91
N GLU A 81 -1.22 10.89 9.99
CA GLU A 81 -0.70 11.26 11.30
C GLU A 81 0.85 11.22 11.32
N PRO A 82 1.55 12.26 11.80
CA PRO A 82 3.02 12.31 11.82
C PRO A 82 3.68 11.17 12.61
N ARG A 83 2.98 10.58 13.58
CA ARG A 83 3.45 9.40 14.32
C ARG A 83 3.47 8.15 13.43
N LEU A 84 2.41 7.92 12.67
CA LEU A 84 2.33 6.82 11.70
C LEU A 84 3.37 6.98 10.60
N LEU A 85 3.54 8.20 10.08
CA LEU A 85 4.56 8.46 9.06
C LEU A 85 5.96 8.11 9.57
N ARG A 86 6.34 8.55 10.78
CA ARG A 86 7.67 8.22 11.34
C ARG A 86 7.89 6.73 11.57
N GLN A 87 6.83 5.99 11.87
CA GLN A 87 6.92 4.56 12.16
C GLN A 87 6.98 3.71 10.88
N TYR A 88 6.18 4.06 9.87
CA TYR A 88 5.95 3.22 8.69
C TYR A 88 6.54 3.79 7.39
N ALA A 89 7.11 5.00 7.38
CA ALA A 89 7.76 5.52 6.19
C ALA A 89 8.98 4.69 5.76
N PRO A 90 9.27 4.62 4.44
CA PRO A 90 8.46 5.16 3.33
C PRO A 90 7.15 4.37 3.13
N ILE A 91 6.07 5.06 2.78
CA ILE A 91 4.76 4.42 2.51
C ILE A 91 4.51 4.43 1.01
N THR A 92 4.20 3.26 0.44
CA THR A 92 3.84 3.12 -0.97
C THR A 92 2.37 2.72 -1.09
N ILE A 93 1.63 3.43 -1.91
CA ILE A 93 0.23 3.17 -2.25
C ILE A 93 0.20 2.56 -3.66
N ASP A 94 -0.17 1.28 -3.74
CA ASP A 94 -0.39 0.57 -5.00
C ASP A 94 -1.85 0.12 -5.13
N SER A 95 -2.23 -0.39 -6.30
CA SER A 95 -3.56 -0.94 -6.57
C SER A 95 -3.45 -2.18 -7.45
N ASP A 96 -4.26 -3.19 -7.15
CA ASP A 96 -4.47 -4.34 -8.04
C ASP A 96 -5.66 -4.16 -8.99
N GLY A 97 -6.25 -2.95 -9.04
CA GLY A 97 -7.42 -2.60 -9.84
C GLY A 97 -8.75 -2.84 -9.12
N PHE A 98 -8.76 -3.61 -8.03
CA PHE A 98 -9.96 -3.85 -7.21
C PHE A 98 -9.84 -3.26 -5.81
N SER A 99 -8.62 -3.20 -5.27
CA SER A 99 -8.32 -2.75 -3.91
C SER A 99 -6.99 -2.01 -3.83
N PHE A 100 -6.85 -1.22 -2.77
CA PHE A 100 -5.61 -0.53 -2.46
C PHE A 100 -4.66 -1.44 -1.68
N ARG A 101 -3.38 -1.42 -2.06
CA ARG A 101 -2.30 -2.18 -1.44
C ARG A 101 -1.29 -1.19 -0.89
N LEU A 102 -1.31 -1.00 0.42
CA LEU A 102 -0.38 -0.11 1.10
C LEU A 102 0.74 -0.89 1.76
N SER A 103 1.98 -0.51 1.48
CA SER A 103 3.19 -1.05 2.11
C SER A 103 3.95 0.05 2.83
N GLY A 104 4.66 -0.31 3.90
CA GLY A 104 5.61 0.56 4.56
C GLY A 104 6.64 -0.24 5.36
N LYS A 105 7.45 0.45 6.16
CA LYS A 105 8.43 -0.21 7.02
C LYS A 105 7.75 -1.14 8.03
N GLY A 106 8.02 -2.43 7.96
CA GLY A 106 7.46 -3.43 8.88
C GLY A 106 5.97 -3.74 8.68
N ILE A 107 5.34 -3.18 7.64
CA ILE A 107 3.95 -3.45 7.29
C ILE A 107 3.85 -3.72 5.79
N SER A 108 3.25 -4.84 5.44
CA SER A 108 3.06 -5.23 4.05
C SER A 108 1.57 -5.38 3.77
N PRO A 109 1.12 -5.05 2.56
CA PRO A 109 -0.28 -5.21 2.21
C PRO A 109 -0.67 -6.67 2.37
N PRO A 110 -1.94 -6.96 2.75
CA PRO A 110 -2.45 -8.31 2.80
C PRO A 110 -2.18 -9.05 1.50
N THR A 111 -1.24 -9.98 1.55
CA THR A 111 -0.97 -10.94 0.50
C THR A 111 -1.19 -12.28 1.20
N GLY A 112 -2.22 -13.01 0.83
CA GLY A 112 -2.55 -14.23 1.56
C GLY A 112 -3.77 -14.92 1.03
N CYS A 113 -3.61 -16.22 0.75
CA CYS A 113 -4.71 -17.16 0.61
C CYS A 113 -4.91 -17.82 1.98
N GLY A 114 -6.05 -17.56 2.63
CA GLY A 114 -6.56 -18.35 3.75
C GLY A 114 -6.37 -17.75 5.14
N THR A 115 -7.50 -17.65 5.85
CA THR A 115 -7.77 -17.58 7.30
C THR A 115 -6.75 -16.92 8.24
N CYS A 116 -7.23 -15.93 9.00
CA CYS A 116 -6.66 -15.33 10.21
C CYS A 116 -5.12 -15.25 10.32
N ALA A 117 -4.59 -14.02 10.22
CA ALA A 117 -3.23 -13.64 10.59
C ALA A 117 -2.07 -13.94 9.63
N PHE A 118 -2.33 -14.12 8.33
CA PHE A 118 -1.27 -14.35 7.34
C PHE A 118 -0.35 -15.51 7.72
N ARG A 119 -0.86 -16.55 8.38
CA ARG A 119 0.00 -17.66 8.81
C ARG A 119 -0.04 -18.77 7.78
N CYS A 120 1.04 -18.91 7.02
CA CYS A 120 1.23 -20.01 6.06
C CYS A 120 1.98 -21.16 6.75
N GLY A 121 1.49 -22.39 6.54
CA GLY A 121 2.05 -23.63 7.08
C GLY A 121 0.95 -24.52 7.67
N SER A 122 1.15 -25.84 7.70
CA SER A 122 0.16 -26.81 8.20
C SER A 122 -0.22 -26.63 9.67
N ARG A 123 0.50 -25.81 10.44
CA ARG A 123 0.22 -25.48 11.84
C ARG A 123 0.04 -23.98 12.12
N GLY A 124 -0.03 -23.12 11.09
CA GLY A 124 -0.21 -21.69 11.28
C GLY A 124 0.80 -21.06 12.26
N ALA A 125 2.09 -21.39 12.14
CA ALA A 125 3.13 -20.92 13.06
C ALA A 125 3.98 -19.76 12.49
N SER A 126 4.13 -19.69 11.17
CA SER A 126 5.03 -18.75 10.50
C SER A 126 4.27 -17.62 9.81
N ARG A 127 4.71 -16.37 10.01
CA ARG A 127 4.20 -15.20 9.27
C ARG A 127 4.53 -15.35 7.79
N CYS A 128 3.50 -15.45 6.98
CA CYS A 128 3.57 -15.49 5.53
C CYS A 128 3.69 -14.06 5.03
N THR A 129 4.73 -13.79 4.25
CA THR A 129 4.84 -12.56 3.45
C THR A 129 3.80 -12.50 2.33
N GLY A 130 3.01 -13.57 2.17
CA GLY A 130 1.92 -13.66 1.20
C GLY A 130 2.32 -13.84 -0.24
N VAL A 131 3.61 -13.77 -0.51
CA VAL A 131 4.19 -14.04 -1.81
C VAL A 131 4.39 -15.55 -1.92
N CYS A 132 3.36 -16.25 -2.40
CA CYS A 132 3.35 -17.71 -2.49
C CYS A 132 4.49 -18.30 -3.36
N ILE A 133 5.08 -17.48 -4.24
CA ILE A 133 6.21 -17.87 -5.10
C ILE A 133 7.54 -17.94 -4.37
N THR A 134 7.75 -17.13 -3.32
CA THR A 134 9.01 -17.05 -2.57
C THR A 134 8.84 -17.44 -1.10
N CYS A 135 7.73 -18.09 -0.76
CA CYS A 135 7.45 -18.48 0.61
C CYS A 135 8.33 -19.67 1.02
N GLU A 136 9.20 -19.43 2.00
CA GLU A 136 10.10 -20.46 2.55
C GLU A 136 9.34 -21.56 3.30
N THR A 137 8.21 -21.20 3.94
CA THR A 137 7.30 -22.14 4.61
C THR A 137 5.89 -22.09 3.99
N PRO A 138 5.68 -22.67 2.80
CA PRO A 138 4.42 -22.52 2.07
C PRO A 138 3.25 -23.22 2.78
N CYS A 139 2.06 -22.63 2.73
CA CYS A 139 0.83 -23.31 3.10
C CYS A 139 0.50 -24.42 2.09
N PRO A 140 -0.46 -25.33 2.37
CA PRO A 140 -0.85 -26.38 1.42
C PRO A 140 -1.21 -25.85 0.02
N THR A 141 -1.82 -24.66 -0.06
CA THR A 141 -2.11 -23.98 -1.34
C THR A 141 -0.85 -23.47 -2.02
N GLY A 142 0.05 -22.81 -1.27
CA GLY A 142 1.34 -22.32 -1.79
C GLY A 142 2.20 -23.45 -2.35
N LEU A 143 2.23 -24.61 -1.66
CA LEU A 143 2.95 -25.79 -2.11
C LEU A 143 2.42 -26.30 -3.46
N LYS A 144 1.10 -26.37 -3.64
CA LYS A 144 0.48 -26.75 -4.92
C LYS A 144 0.87 -25.79 -6.05
N ILE A 145 0.93 -24.49 -5.77
CA ILE A 145 1.34 -23.47 -6.77
C ILE A 145 2.81 -23.65 -7.16
N LEU A 146 3.71 -23.83 -6.18
CA LEU A 146 5.13 -24.06 -6.43
C LEU A 146 5.38 -25.32 -7.25
N LEU A 147 4.69 -26.42 -6.92
CA LEU A 147 4.78 -27.69 -7.65
C LEU A 147 4.33 -27.53 -9.11
N ARG A 148 3.18 -26.90 -9.35
CA ARG A 148 2.68 -26.62 -10.72
C ARG A 148 3.66 -25.77 -11.53
N ARG A 149 4.31 -24.79 -10.91
CA ARG A 149 5.31 -23.94 -11.58
C ARG A 149 6.59 -24.69 -11.89
N LYS A 150 7.07 -25.54 -10.97
CA LYS A 150 8.22 -26.42 -11.21
C LYS A 150 7.95 -27.36 -12.38
N GLN A 151 6.76 -27.96 -12.43
CA GLN A 151 6.32 -28.79 -13.56
C GLN A 151 6.27 -28.01 -14.87
N ARG A 152 5.73 -26.79 -14.88
CA ARG A 152 5.70 -25.94 -16.08
C ARG A 152 7.09 -25.51 -16.55
N ARG A 153 8.03 -25.19 -15.64
CA ARG A 153 9.41 -24.86 -16.00
C ARG A 153 10.13 -26.05 -16.62
N ALA A 154 10.00 -27.23 -16.01
CA ALA A 154 10.57 -28.46 -16.55
C ALA A 154 10.01 -28.82 -17.95
N ALA A 155 8.75 -28.45 -18.24
CA ALA A 155 8.14 -28.66 -19.55
C ALA A 155 8.54 -27.63 -20.63
N VAL A 156 9.19 -26.52 -20.25
CA VAL A 156 9.68 -25.49 -21.18
C VAL A 156 11.18 -25.66 -21.51
N GLU A 157 11.89 -26.44 -20.69
CA GLU A 157 13.32 -26.77 -20.86
C GLU A 157 13.56 -28.04 -21.70
N ILE A 158 12.51 -28.59 -22.34
CA ILE A 158 12.53 -29.71 -23.30
C ILE A 158 12.12 -29.16 -24.66
#